data_AF-A0A1V3WWR6-F1
#
_entry.id   AF-A0A1V3WWR6-F1
#
_cell.length_a   1.000
_cell.length_b   1.000
_cell.length_c   1.000
_cell.angle_alpha   90.00
_cell.angle_beta   90.00
_cell.angle_gamma   90.00
#
_symmetry.space_group_name_H-M   'P 1'
#
loop_
_entity.id
_entity.type
_entity.pdbx_description
1 polymer ?
#
loop_
_entity_poly.entity_id
_entity_poly.type
_entity_poly.pdbx_seq_one_letter_code
_entity_poly.pdbx_strand_id
1 'polypeptide(L)' 'MWCVDQLEGPSALYNIPLALRLSGGLDVQALSHALDDVVGRHEPLRTVFVSVDGIPQQVVLPPHGQISAGK' A
#
# COMPACT_ATOMS: atom_id res chain seq x y z
N MET A 1 -13.99 3.34 -3.56
CA MET A 1 -14.15 2.37 -2.47
C MET A 1 -14.01 2.98 -1.07
N TRP A 2 -13.29 4.09 -0.87
CA TRP A 2 -13.21 4.76 0.45
C TRP A 2 -14.58 5.08 1.09
N CYS A 3 -15.52 5.64 0.31
CA CYS A 3 -16.86 5.92 0.83
C CYS A 3 -17.59 4.65 1.32
N VAL A 4 -17.36 3.50 0.67
CA VAL A 4 -17.97 2.22 1.07
C VAL A 4 -17.32 1.67 2.33
N ASP A 5 -15.99 1.74 2.44
CA ASP A 5 -15.25 1.36 3.64
C ASP A 5 -15.66 2.19 4.87
N GLN A 6 -15.90 3.49 4.70
CA GLN A 6 -16.42 4.37 5.76
C GLN A 6 -17.85 4.03 6.20
N LEU A 7 -18.66 3.43 5.32
CA LEU A 7 -20.05 3.07 5.61
C LEU A 7 -20.18 1.65 6.21
N GLU A 8 -19.36 0.71 5.75
CA GLU A 8 -19.44 -0.70 6.16
C GLU A 8 -18.47 -1.08 7.29
N GLY A 9 -17.48 -0.23 7.58
CA GLY A 9 -16.42 -0.53 8.54
C GLY A 9 -15.39 -1.54 7.99
N PRO A 10 -14.41 -1.97 8.81
CA PRO A 10 -13.32 -2.82 8.36
C PRO A 10 -13.83 -4.13 7.76
N SER A 11 -13.67 -4.29 6.45
CA SER A 11 -14.20 -5.43 5.70
C SER A 11 -13.20 -5.95 4.68
N ALA A 12 -13.03 -7.27 4.62
CA ALA A 12 -12.16 -7.93 3.63
C ALA A 12 -12.83 -8.13 2.27
N LEU A 13 -14.08 -7.69 2.08
CA LEU A 13 -14.88 -7.95 0.88
C LEU A 13 -14.23 -7.49 -0.42
N TYR A 14 -13.33 -6.51 -0.35
CA TYR A 14 -12.65 -5.95 -1.52
C TYR A 14 -11.18 -6.36 -1.64
N ASN A 15 -10.72 -7.31 -0.81
CA ASN A 15 -9.39 -7.88 -0.95
C ASN A 15 -9.37 -8.85 -2.13
N ILE A 16 -8.34 -8.74 -2.98
CA ILE A 16 -8.08 -9.70 -4.07
C ILE A 16 -6.83 -10.51 -3.67
N PRO A 17 -6.96 -11.60 -2.90
CA PRO A 17 -5.81 -12.38 -2.46
C PRO A 17 -5.20 -13.18 -3.62
N LEU A 18 -3.87 -13.26 -3.63
CA LEU A 18 -3.10 -14.10 -4.54
C LEU A 18 -2.08 -14.92 -3.73
N ALA A 19 -1.98 -16.22 -4.03
CA ALA A 19 -0.97 -17.10 -3.45
C ALA A 19 -0.06 -17.66 -4.56
N LEU A 20 1.25 -17.57 -4.37
CA LEU A 20 2.25 -18.06 -5.32
C LEU A 20 3.10 -19.15 -4.68
N ARG A 21 3.32 -20.26 -5.38
CA ARG A 21 4.23 -21.33 -4.97
C ARG A 21 5.54 -21.21 -5.72
N LEU A 22 6.58 -20.75 -5.03
CA LEU A 22 7.94 -20.69 -5.57
C LEU A 22 8.65 -22.04 -5.34
N SER A 23 9.46 -22.48 -6.30
CA SER A 23 10.22 -23.72 -6.23
C SER A 23 11.70 -23.44 -6.47
N GLY A 24 12.58 -24.12 -5.73
CA GLY A 24 14.03 -23.90 -5.78
C GLY A 24 14.54 -23.02 -4.63
N GLY A 25 15.79 -22.55 -4.75
CA GLY A 25 16.39 -21.63 -3.78
C GLY A 25 15.77 -20.24 -3.90
N LEU A 26 15.19 -19.75 -2.82
CA LEU A 26 14.64 -18.39 -2.73
C LEU A 26 15.62 -17.48 -2.00
N ASP A 27 16.08 -16.43 -2.67
CA ASP A 27 16.72 -15.31 -2.00
C ASP A 27 15.64 -14.35 -1.50
N VAL A 28 15.39 -14.38 -0.19
CA VAL A 28 14.37 -13.58 0.47
C VAL A 28 14.72 -12.09 0.45
N GLN A 29 16.01 -11.74 0.52
CA GLN A 29 16.44 -10.33 0.50
C GLN A 29 16.24 -9.72 -0.88
N ALA A 30 16.61 -10.46 -1.93
CA ALA A 30 16.34 -10.05 -3.31
C ALA A 30 14.83 -9.90 -3.58
N LEU A 31 14.00 -10.83 -3.08
CA LEU A 31 12.55 -10.71 -3.20
C LEU A 31 12.00 -9.49 -2.46
N SER A 32 12.48 -9.21 -1.24
CA SER A 32 12.07 -8.02 -0.48
C SER A 32 12.37 -6.74 -1.26
N HIS A 33 13.60 -6.58 -1.76
CA HIS A 33 13.97 -5.41 -2.55
C HIS A 33 13.15 -5.29 -3.84
N ALA A 34 12.86 -6.40 -4.51
CA ALA A 34 12.01 -6.38 -5.70
C ALA A 34 10.58 -5.92 -5.39
N LEU A 35 10.01 -6.33 -4.25
CA LEU A 35 8.70 -5.87 -3.81
C LEU A 35 8.72 -4.38 -3.43
N ASP A 36 9.78 -3.94 -2.74
CA ASP A 36 10.00 -2.53 -2.43
C ASP A 36 10.04 -1.70 -3.74
N ASP A 37 10.81 -2.12 -4.75
CA ASP A 37 10.87 -1.46 -6.06
C ASP A 37 9.50 -1.34 -6.74
N VAL A 38 8.66 -2.39 -6.64
CA VAL A 38 7.28 -2.35 -7.16
C VAL A 38 6.49 -1.28 -6.41
N VAL A 39 6.49 -1.28 -5.08
CA VAL A 39 5.79 -0.28 -4.27
C VAL A 39 6.29 1.14 -4.59
N GLY A 40 7.61 1.33 -4.69
CA GLY A 40 8.21 2.61 -5.03
C GLY A 40 7.77 3.14 -6.40
N ARG A 41 7.74 2.28 -7.42
CA ARG A 41 7.36 2.64 -8.80
C ARG A 41 5.87 2.97 -8.95
N HIS A 42 4.99 2.33 -8.17
CA HIS A 42 3.54 2.44 -8.34
C HIS A 42 2.88 3.38 -7.33
N GLU A 43 2.47 4.56 -7.77
CA GLU A 43 1.71 5.54 -6.97
C GLU A 43 0.44 4.98 -6.32
N PRO A 44 -0.38 4.15 -7.00
CA PRO A 44 -1.58 3.60 -6.38
C PRO A 44 -1.29 2.75 -5.12
N LEU A 45 -0.12 2.10 -5.06
CA LEU A 45 0.28 1.28 -3.90
C LEU A 45 0.77 2.12 -2.71
N ARG A 46 1.03 3.41 -2.94
CA ARG A 46 1.48 4.38 -1.93
C ARG A 46 0.42 5.43 -1.62
N THR A 47 -0.78 5.23 -2.13
CA THR A 47 -1.90 6.14 -1.90
C THR A 47 -2.60 5.80 -0.59
N VAL A 48 -2.76 6.78 0.28
CA VAL A 48 -3.64 6.71 1.46
C VAL A 48 -4.81 7.69 1.30
N PHE A 49 -5.94 7.37 1.92
CA PHE A 49 -7.09 8.25 1.97
C PHE A 49 -7.26 8.77 3.39
N VAL A 50 -7.25 10.08 3.55
CA VAL A 50 -7.43 10.78 4.83
C VAL A 50 -8.67 11.65 4.77
N SER A 51 -9.25 11.97 5.92
CA SER A 51 -10.32 12.97 6.03
C SER A 51 -9.78 14.19 6.74
N VAL A 52 -9.79 15.34 6.07
CA VAL A 52 -9.39 16.64 6.65
C VAL A 52 -10.65 17.50 6.69
N ASP A 53 -11.06 17.92 7.89
CA ASP A 53 -12.29 18.68 8.12
C ASP A 53 -13.55 18.02 7.51
N GLY A 54 -13.61 16.68 7.52
CA GLY A 54 -14.71 15.90 6.95
C GLY A 54 -14.65 15.72 5.44
N ILE A 55 -13.63 16.23 4.77
CA ILE A 55 -13.45 16.12 3.32
C ILE A 55 -12.42 15.01 3.02
N PRO A 56 -12.78 13.99 2.23
CA PRO A 56 -11.83 12.96 1.82
C PRO A 56 -10.78 13.53 0.87
N GLN A 57 -9.52 13.20 1.16
CA GLN A 57 -8.38 13.56 0.34
C GLN A 57 -7.53 12.33 0.06
N GLN A 58 -7.04 12.24 -1.17
CA GLN A 58 -6.05 11.25 -1.59
C GLN A 58 -4.66 11.83 -1.39
N VAL A 59 -3.82 11.13 -0.62
CA VAL A 59 -2.43 11.54 -0.37
C VAL A 59 -1.50 10.45 -0.89
N VAL A 60 -0.60 10.84 -1.78
CA VAL A 60 0.43 9.95 -2.30
C VAL A 60 1.65 10.05 -1.39
N LEU A 61 2.01 8.94 -0.75
CA LEU A 61 3.22 8.85 0.04
C LEU A 61 4.45 8.74 -0.89
N PRO A 62 5.59 9.32 -0.49
CA PRO A 62 6.82 9.15 -1.25
C PRO A 62 7.25 7.67 -1.27
N PRO A 63 8.05 7.24 -2.26
CA PRO A 63 8.71 5.94 -2.20
C PRO A 63 9.56 5.83 -0.92
N HIS A 64 9.69 4.62 -0.39
CA HIS A 64 10.50 4.32 0.80
C HIS A 64 11.90 4.95 0.64
N GLY A 65 12.22 5.93 1.49
CA GLY A 65 13.42 6.77 1.35
C GLY A 65 13.23 8.25 1.69
N GLN A 66 11.99 8.76 1.73
CA GLN A 66 11.68 10.11 2.20
C GLN A 66 10.65 10.09 3.32
N ILE A 67 10.98 9.46 4.45
CA ILE A 67 10.30 9.79 5.70
C ILE A 67 11.01 11.01 6.25
N SER A 68 10.59 12.21 5.84
CA SER A 68 10.98 13.41 6.57
C SER A 68 10.48 13.25 7.99
N ALA A 69 11.39 13.00 8.93
CA ALA A 69 11.15 13.07 10.35
C ALA A 69 10.67 14.50 10.67
N GLY A 70 9.35 14.69 10.63
CA GLY A 70 8.68 15.88 11.09
C GLY A 70 8.65 15.85 12.61
N LYS A 71 9.44 16.75 13.19
CA LYS A 71 9.54 17.15 14.59
C LYS A 71 8.19 17.33 15.30
#